data_AF-E4ZMH6-F1
#
_entry.id   AF-E4ZMH6-F1
#
_cell.length_a   1.000
_cell.length_b   1.000
_cell.length_c   1.000
_cell.angle_alpha   90.00
_cell.angle_beta   90.00
_cell.angle_gamma   90.00
#
_symmetry.space_group_name_H-M   'P 1'
#
loop_
_entity.id
_entity.type
_entity.pdbx_description
1 polymer ?
#
loop_
_entity_poly.entity_id
_entity_poly.type
_entity_poly.pdbx_seq_one_letter_code
_entity_poly.pdbx_strand_id
1 'polypeptide(L)'
;MSIETFDEIFPDSPPHLPVAAHHIPIYRMPPRIRIRPRALCAYTSHPTTTLHIPVSAIATYASVATSPASTSSHTFTASSPILRYPPTQPPSHKPPEVRKTQLHRQYQSLLKSSPLLLIFQHNNIKAVEWMSIRRELAHALQKLDVQRAKEGHNEPLGSEVKLQVLQTNIFASALRVVEFFHPEEEAQAAGQGKESHATDPRTNSSAHSPEPRFTHGLSTYAHQVASQKKRKLELDPLLSGPLAVVAFPVVAPAYLKTVLSLLAPSKPDFPAPSRKSAPDYYEPAVQTGLQKLMLLGARVEGKVFDVEGAKWVGGIPGGIDGLRAQLVHMLQGVGGSLVGALEGAGRSLYFTVEGRRMDLEDKEKGSGSVGQGEDGKA
;
A
#
# COMPACT_ATOMS: atom_id res chain seq x y z
N MET A 1 19.90 -38.84 57.03
CA MET A 1 21.25 -39.16 57.54
C MET A 1 22.25 -38.98 56.41
N SER A 2 23.04 -37.90 56.49
CA SER A 2 24.33 -37.58 55.85
C SER A 2 24.38 -36.05 55.65
N ILE A 3 24.91 -35.32 56.66
CA ILE A 3 26.22 -34.63 56.69
C ILE A 3 26.11 -33.26 55.97
N GLU A 4 25.86 -32.15 56.68
CA GLU A 4 26.83 -31.19 57.28
C GLU A 4 27.87 -30.68 56.25
N THR A 5 27.90 -29.39 55.92
CA THR A 5 28.59 -28.39 56.76
C THR A 5 28.25 -26.95 56.36
N PHE A 6 28.09 -26.11 57.38
CA PHE A 6 28.05 -24.66 57.39
C PHE A 6 29.50 -24.13 57.44
N ASP A 7 29.81 -23.06 56.71
CA ASP A 7 30.59 -21.96 57.31
C ASP A 7 30.37 -20.64 56.54
N GLU A 8 30.33 -19.57 57.32
CA GLU A 8 29.86 -18.22 57.04
C GLU A 8 30.88 -17.30 56.34
N ILE A 9 30.41 -16.08 56.02
CA ILE A 9 31.11 -14.77 55.93
C ILE A 9 31.07 -14.10 54.53
N PHE A 10 30.23 -13.05 54.43
CA PHE A 10 30.25 -11.92 53.46
C PHE A 10 31.17 -10.79 54.00
N PRO A 11 31.40 -9.65 53.30
CA PRO A 11 31.74 -9.36 51.89
C PRO A 11 33.05 -8.53 51.77
N ASP A 12 33.66 -8.45 50.58
CA ASP A 12 34.39 -7.24 50.18
C ASP A 12 34.61 -7.16 48.66
N SER A 13 34.65 -5.93 48.14
CA SER A 13 34.81 -5.54 46.73
C SER A 13 35.79 -4.36 46.66
N PRO A 14 36.37 -4.00 45.51
CA PRO A 14 37.38 -4.66 44.66
C PRO A 14 38.68 -3.77 44.68
N PRO A 15 39.69 -3.81 43.74
CA PRO A 15 39.47 -3.29 42.38
C PRO A 15 40.47 -3.66 41.23
N HIS A 16 40.08 -3.24 40.02
CA HIS A 16 40.88 -2.80 38.85
C HIS A 16 41.72 -3.78 38.00
N LEU A 17 41.19 -4.10 36.81
CA LEU A 17 41.94 -4.23 35.54
C LEU A 17 41.13 -3.61 34.38
N PRO A 18 41.79 -3.21 33.26
CA PRO A 18 41.49 -1.95 32.58
C PRO A 18 40.42 -2.02 31.48
N VAL A 19 39.71 -0.90 31.37
CA VAL A 19 38.69 -0.58 30.36
C VAL A 19 39.35 -0.39 28.99
N ALA A 20 39.00 -1.26 28.04
CA ALA A 20 39.24 -1.03 26.62
C ALA A 20 38.30 0.09 26.12
N ALA A 21 38.82 1.30 26.02
CA ALA A 21 38.14 2.47 25.48
C ALA A 21 37.80 2.26 23.99
N HIS A 22 36.56 1.83 23.71
CA HIS A 22 35.99 1.93 22.37
C HIS A 22 35.62 3.38 22.10
N HIS A 23 36.40 3.97 21.21
CA HIS A 23 36.23 5.31 20.67
C HIS A 23 34.85 5.41 19.98
N ILE A 24 33.91 6.12 20.60
CA ILE A 24 32.64 6.50 19.99
C ILE A 24 32.93 7.67 19.04
N PRO A 25 32.74 7.54 17.71
CA PRO A 25 32.87 8.69 16.83
C PRO A 25 31.70 9.65 17.09
N ILE A 26 32.02 10.76 17.73
CA ILE A 26 31.15 11.93 17.86
C ILE A 26 30.83 12.42 16.44
N TYR A 27 29.57 12.25 16.03
CA TYR A 27 29.05 12.77 14.77
C TYR A 27 29.06 14.30 14.82
N ARG A 28 30.16 14.90 14.36
CA ARG A 28 30.33 16.34 14.23
C ARG A 28 29.45 16.81 13.07
N MET A 29 28.32 17.46 13.39
CA MET A 29 27.49 18.10 12.38
C MET A 29 28.33 19.08 11.54
N PRO A 30 28.19 19.11 10.21
CA PRO A 30 28.87 20.09 9.38
C PRO A 30 28.31 21.50 9.66
N PRO A 31 29.15 22.55 9.66
CA PRO A 31 28.74 23.90 9.99
C PRO A 31 27.75 24.44 8.94
N ARG A 32 26.66 25.05 9.44
CA ARG A 32 25.64 25.72 8.62
C ARG A 32 26.25 26.93 7.91
N ILE A 33 26.41 26.83 6.59
CA ILE A 33 26.78 27.95 5.73
C ILE A 33 25.59 28.94 5.72
N ARG A 34 25.77 30.12 6.30
CA ARG A 34 24.81 31.24 6.18
C ARG A 34 25.01 31.89 4.82
N ILE A 35 24.12 31.61 3.88
CA ILE A 35 24.06 32.35 2.61
C ILE A 35 23.45 33.72 2.90
N ARG A 36 24.25 34.79 2.71
CA ARG A 36 23.76 36.18 2.73
C ARG A 36 23.18 36.51 1.35
N PRO A 37 21.93 36.98 1.22
CA PRO A 37 21.45 37.47 -0.06
C PRO A 37 21.99 38.89 -0.26
N ARG A 38 22.91 39.07 -1.21
CA ARG A 38 23.28 40.40 -1.73
C ARG A 38 22.74 40.53 -3.16
N ALA A 39 21.74 41.39 -3.26
CA ALA A 39 21.33 42.18 -4.43
C ALA A 39 21.57 41.56 -5.81
N LEU A 40 20.54 40.91 -6.36
CA LEU A 40 20.28 40.95 -7.79
C LEU A 40 19.07 41.86 -8.01
N CYS A 41 19.37 43.09 -8.39
CA CYS A 41 18.37 44.04 -8.86
C CYS A 41 17.98 43.60 -10.28
N ALA A 42 16.83 42.95 -10.41
CA ALA A 42 16.24 42.69 -11.72
C ALA A 42 15.58 44.00 -12.20
N TYR A 43 16.20 44.61 -13.20
CA TYR A 43 15.68 45.79 -13.87
C TYR A 43 14.40 45.41 -14.64
N THR A 44 13.26 45.93 -14.19
CA THR A 44 11.99 45.80 -14.90
C THR A 44 11.88 46.92 -15.93
N SER A 45 12.00 46.61 -17.22
CA SER A 45 11.65 47.56 -18.28
C SER A 45 10.21 47.33 -18.74
N HIS A 46 9.31 48.22 -18.36
CA HIS A 46 8.05 48.45 -19.07
C HIS A 46 8.33 49.26 -20.33
N PRO A 47 7.71 48.95 -21.49
CA PRO A 47 7.64 49.89 -22.59
C PRO A 47 6.21 50.46 -22.70
N THR A 48 6.08 51.74 -22.38
CA THR A 48 4.95 52.57 -22.84
C THR A 48 5.52 53.66 -23.74
N THR A 49 5.20 53.53 -25.02
CA THR A 49 4.76 54.60 -25.94
C THR A 49 5.76 55.72 -26.27
N THR A 50 6.17 55.70 -27.55
CA THR A 50 6.39 56.81 -28.51
C THR A 50 7.04 58.09 -28.01
N LEU A 51 8.14 58.50 -28.66
CA LEU A 51 8.26 59.83 -29.31
C LEU A 51 9.54 59.92 -30.17
N HIS A 52 9.30 60.28 -31.43
CA HIS A 52 10.10 61.06 -32.39
C HIS A 52 11.65 61.11 -32.32
N ILE A 53 12.23 60.67 -33.44
CA ILE A 53 13.58 61.00 -33.94
C ILE A 53 13.53 62.38 -34.64
N PRO A 54 14.59 63.20 -34.55
CA PRO A 54 15.35 63.49 -35.76
C PRO A 54 16.88 63.49 -35.56
N VAL A 55 17.53 62.71 -36.44
CA VAL A 55 18.71 63.02 -37.25
C VAL A 55 19.73 64.03 -36.69
N SER A 56 20.96 63.57 -36.47
CA SER A 56 22.15 64.21 -37.04
C SER A 56 23.29 63.21 -37.19
N ALA A 57 23.88 63.24 -38.38
CA ALA A 57 24.93 62.35 -38.85
C ALA A 57 26.30 62.80 -38.32
N ILE A 58 27.15 61.84 -37.95
CA ILE A 58 28.60 61.98 -38.08
C ILE A 58 29.13 60.66 -38.63
N ALA A 59 29.78 60.76 -39.79
CA ALA A 59 30.44 59.69 -40.50
C ALA A 59 31.75 59.32 -39.82
N THR A 60 32.02 58.02 -39.71
CA THR A 60 33.38 57.48 -39.47
C THR A 60 33.54 56.14 -40.19
N TYR A 61 34.15 56.23 -41.38
CA TYR A 61 35.05 55.29 -42.06
C TYR A 61 34.92 53.79 -41.77
N ALA A 62 34.50 53.07 -42.81
CA ALA A 62 34.61 51.63 -42.94
C ALA A 62 36.08 51.20 -43.04
N SER A 63 36.51 50.27 -42.18
CA SER A 63 37.66 49.41 -42.42
C SER A 63 37.14 48.02 -42.74
N VAL A 64 37.21 47.65 -44.03
CA VAL A 64 37.00 46.29 -44.53
C VAL A 64 38.22 45.45 -44.15
N ALA A 65 38.13 44.75 -43.02
CA ALA A 65 39.00 43.62 -42.74
C ALA A 65 38.31 42.35 -43.27
N THR A 66 38.56 42.03 -44.54
CA THR A 66 38.33 40.69 -45.09
C THR A 66 39.29 39.72 -44.42
N SER A 67 38.84 39.04 -43.38
CA SER A 67 39.50 37.82 -42.91
C SER A 67 38.98 36.65 -43.76
N PRO A 68 39.86 35.82 -44.36
CA PRO A 68 39.44 34.67 -45.13
C PRO A 68 38.68 33.69 -44.24
N ALA A 69 37.58 33.18 -44.78
CA ALA A 69 36.69 32.24 -44.14
C ALA A 69 37.47 31.04 -43.55
N SER A 70 37.62 31.02 -42.22
CA SER A 70 37.87 29.77 -41.52
C SER A 70 36.60 28.94 -41.66
N THR A 71 36.67 27.86 -42.41
CA THR A 71 35.67 26.80 -42.45
C THR A 71 35.66 26.08 -41.10
N SER A 72 35.18 26.78 -40.07
CA SER A 72 34.84 26.13 -38.82
C SER A 72 33.54 25.37 -39.09
N SER A 73 33.64 24.06 -39.28
CA SER A 73 32.53 23.15 -39.01
C SER A 73 32.22 23.22 -37.50
N HIS A 74 31.69 24.36 -37.05
CA HIS A 74 30.98 24.42 -35.80
C HIS A 74 29.72 23.62 -36.05
N THR A 75 29.79 22.33 -35.71
CA THR A 75 28.62 21.56 -35.36
C THR A 75 27.88 22.43 -34.36
N PHE A 76 26.85 23.14 -34.80
CA PHE A 76 25.92 23.82 -33.92
C PHE A 76 25.17 22.71 -33.18
N THR A 77 25.83 22.11 -32.19
CA THR A 77 25.16 21.32 -31.17
C THR A 77 24.25 22.31 -30.48
N ALA A 78 22.98 22.30 -30.86
CA ALA A 78 21.94 23.10 -30.23
C ALA A 78 22.07 22.89 -28.73
N SER A 79 22.40 23.97 -28.00
CA SER A 79 22.45 23.93 -26.54
C SER A 79 21.09 23.44 -26.07
N SER A 80 21.08 22.37 -25.27
CA SER A 80 19.84 21.82 -24.72
C SER A 80 19.02 22.95 -24.09
N PRO A 81 17.71 23.02 -24.36
CA PRO A 81 16.87 24.11 -23.87
C PRO A 81 16.99 24.21 -22.35
N ILE A 82 17.22 25.42 -21.85
CA ILE A 82 17.34 25.68 -20.41
C ILE A 82 16.03 25.24 -19.75
N LEU A 83 16.09 24.18 -18.94
CA LEU A 83 14.97 23.75 -18.13
C LEU A 83 14.61 24.86 -17.15
N ARG A 84 13.41 25.43 -17.29
CA ARG A 84 12.92 26.53 -16.43
C ARG A 84 12.77 26.12 -14.97
N TYR A 85 12.68 24.81 -14.71
CA TYR A 85 12.48 24.23 -13.40
C TYR A 85 13.40 23.02 -13.23
N PRO A 86 13.89 22.75 -12.00
CA PRO A 86 14.69 21.57 -11.76
C PRO A 86 13.83 20.30 -11.94
N PRO A 87 14.42 19.19 -12.41
CA PRO A 87 13.66 17.97 -12.72
C PRO A 87 12.95 17.36 -11.49
N THR A 88 13.46 17.64 -10.28
CA THR A 88 12.89 17.16 -9.02
C THR A 88 11.72 17.99 -8.51
N GLN A 89 11.52 19.20 -9.03
CA GLN A 89 10.46 20.11 -8.61
C GLN A 89 9.76 20.70 -9.84
N PRO A 90 8.93 19.89 -10.51
CA PRO A 90 8.09 20.40 -11.59
C PRO A 90 7.07 21.41 -11.05
N PRO A 91 6.57 22.32 -11.90
CA PRO A 91 5.48 23.23 -11.57
C PRO A 91 4.26 22.48 -11.01
N SER A 92 3.85 22.86 -9.81
CA SER A 92 2.67 22.32 -9.12
C SER A 92 1.60 23.40 -8.96
N HIS A 93 0.33 23.01 -8.85
CA HIS A 93 -0.79 23.93 -8.66
C HIS A 93 -0.66 24.78 -7.39
N LYS A 94 -0.11 24.18 -6.33
CA LYS A 94 0.20 24.83 -5.06
C LYS A 94 1.69 24.76 -4.78
N PRO A 95 2.27 25.73 -4.05
CA PRO A 95 3.70 25.70 -3.72
C PRO A 95 4.06 24.42 -2.93
N PRO A 96 5.17 23.75 -3.28
CA PRO A 96 5.58 22.50 -2.64
C PRO A 96 6.12 22.70 -1.22
N GLU A 97 6.54 23.91 -0.85
CA GLU A 97 7.06 24.21 0.49
C GLU A 97 5.97 24.09 1.58
N VAL A 98 4.70 24.19 1.21
CA VAL A 98 3.58 24.18 2.15
C VAL A 98 3.31 22.75 2.62
N ARG A 99 3.23 22.56 3.94
CA ARG A 99 2.90 21.27 4.60
C ARG A 99 1.67 20.58 4.00
N LYS A 100 0.63 21.34 3.63
CA LYS A 100 -0.59 20.78 3.02
C LYS A 100 -0.30 20.09 1.68
N THR A 101 0.58 20.65 0.87
CA THR A 101 1.00 20.08 -0.43
C THR A 101 1.80 18.80 -0.22
N GLN A 102 2.69 18.79 0.78
CA GLN A 102 3.47 17.60 1.13
C GLN A 102 2.59 16.48 1.70
N LEU A 103 1.65 16.79 2.60
CA LEU A 103 0.68 15.81 3.10
C LEU A 103 -0.19 15.24 2.00
N HIS A 104 -0.63 16.07 1.05
CA HIS A 104 -1.39 15.62 -0.10
C HIS A 104 -0.60 14.63 -0.96
N ARG A 105 0.68 14.93 -1.25
CA ARG A 105 1.58 14.01 -1.96
C ARG A 105 1.77 12.70 -1.20
N GLN A 106 1.97 12.78 0.12
CA GLN A 106 2.12 11.61 0.97
C GLN A 106 0.86 10.73 0.96
N TYR A 107 -0.33 11.33 1.05
CA TYR A 107 -1.59 10.60 0.98
C TYR A 107 -1.86 10.00 -0.40
N GLN A 108 -1.50 10.69 -1.48
CA GLN A 108 -1.54 10.09 -2.83
C GLN A 108 -0.63 8.87 -2.94
N SER A 109 0.60 8.97 -2.41
CA SER A 109 1.53 7.84 -2.39
C SER A 109 0.97 6.69 -1.57
N LEU A 110 0.44 6.97 -0.38
CA LEU A 110 -0.16 5.98 0.50
C LEU A 110 -1.31 5.27 -0.21
N LEU A 111 -2.28 6.01 -0.76
CA LEU A 111 -3.43 5.45 -1.47
C LEU A 111 -3.06 4.61 -2.71
N LYS A 112 -1.92 4.88 -3.34
CA LYS A 112 -1.41 4.11 -4.49
C LYS A 112 -0.63 2.86 -4.05
N SER A 113 0.15 2.95 -2.98
CA SER A 113 0.98 1.85 -2.49
C SER A 113 0.23 0.87 -1.59
N SER A 114 -0.88 1.29 -0.97
CA SER A 114 -1.68 0.44 -0.09
C SER A 114 -2.98 0.00 -0.79
N PRO A 115 -3.05 -1.24 -1.31
CA PRO A 115 -4.28 -1.77 -1.89
C PRO A 115 -5.38 -1.97 -0.83
N LEU A 116 -5.02 -2.14 0.44
CA LEU A 116 -5.96 -2.36 1.54
C LEU A 116 -5.79 -1.29 2.61
N LEU A 117 -6.90 -0.62 2.96
CA LEU A 117 -6.97 0.42 3.98
C LEU A 117 -8.18 0.18 4.88
N LEU A 118 -7.96 0.14 6.19
CA LEU A 118 -9.05 0.17 7.18
C LEU A 118 -9.22 1.58 7.71
N ILE A 119 -10.45 2.09 7.69
CA ILE A 119 -10.75 3.45 8.11
C ILE A 119 -11.43 3.42 9.47
N PHE A 120 -10.81 4.12 10.42
CA PHE A 120 -11.30 4.28 11.78
C PHE A 120 -11.62 5.75 12.04
N GLN A 121 -12.73 5.98 12.73
CA GLN A 121 -12.95 7.24 13.43
C GLN A 121 -12.29 7.15 14.81
N HIS A 122 -11.58 8.20 15.20
CA HIS A 122 -11.00 8.28 16.53
C HIS A 122 -11.59 9.44 17.32
N ASN A 123 -12.00 9.20 18.56
CA ASN A 123 -12.55 10.25 19.43
C ASN A 123 -11.58 10.60 20.56
N ASN A 124 -10.89 11.73 20.48
CA ASN A 124 -10.07 12.29 21.56
C ASN A 124 -9.12 11.26 22.24
N ILE A 125 -8.41 10.48 21.43
CA ILE A 125 -7.43 9.50 21.90
C ILE A 125 -6.15 10.21 22.32
N LYS A 126 -5.67 9.90 23.53
CA LYS A 126 -4.46 10.51 24.10
C LYS A 126 -3.19 9.88 23.50
N ALA A 127 -2.07 10.58 23.61
CA ALA A 127 -0.78 10.09 23.11
C ALA A 127 -0.38 8.74 23.73
N VAL A 128 -0.59 8.57 25.04
CA VAL A 128 -0.31 7.32 25.77
C VAL A 128 -1.18 6.18 25.22
N GLU A 129 -2.48 6.42 25.03
CA GLU A 129 -3.42 5.44 24.46
C GLU A 129 -3.00 5.02 23.04
N TRP A 130 -2.61 5.98 22.19
CA TRP A 130 -2.09 5.69 20.85
C TRP A 130 -0.82 4.85 20.88
N MET A 131 0.12 5.16 21.78
CA MET A 131 1.38 4.41 21.90
C MET A 131 1.11 2.99 22.37
N SER A 132 0.23 2.80 23.35
CA SER A 132 -0.15 1.46 23.83
C SER A 132 -0.86 0.66 22.73
N ILE A 133 -1.81 1.25 22.00
CA ILE A 133 -2.49 0.56 20.87
C ILE A 133 -1.48 0.16 19.78
N ARG A 134 -0.57 1.06 19.40
CA ARG A 134 0.46 0.77 18.38
C ARG A 134 1.45 -0.28 18.84
N ARG A 135 1.80 -0.30 20.13
CA ARG A 135 2.65 -1.34 20.73
C ARG A 135 1.98 -2.71 20.63
N GLU A 136 0.72 -2.81 21.03
CA GLU A 136 -0.04 -4.06 20.94
C GLU A 136 -0.21 -4.53 19.49
N LEU A 137 -0.47 -3.60 18.57
CA LEU A 137 -0.57 -3.90 17.14
C LEU A 137 0.76 -4.43 16.60
N ALA A 138 1.87 -3.76 16.89
CA ALA A 138 3.19 -4.22 16.45
C ALA A 138 3.52 -5.61 17.01
N HIS A 139 3.24 -5.85 18.29
CA HIS A 139 3.48 -7.14 18.93
C HIS A 139 2.59 -8.27 18.34
N ALA A 140 1.32 -7.99 18.06
CA ALA A 140 0.41 -8.96 17.44
C ALA A 140 0.86 -9.32 16.01
N LEU A 141 1.28 -8.34 15.21
CA LEU A 141 1.75 -8.58 13.85
C LEU A 141 3.10 -9.29 13.83
N GLN A 142 4.01 -8.98 14.76
CA GLN A 142 5.27 -9.72 14.91
C GLN A 142 5.04 -11.20 15.26
N LYS A 143 4.07 -11.48 16.14
CA LYS A 143 3.68 -12.87 16.44
C LYS A 143 3.18 -13.60 15.19
N LEU A 144 2.40 -12.92 14.35
CA LEU A 144 1.91 -13.47 13.09
C LEU A 144 3.05 -13.68 12.09
N ASP A 145 4.00 -12.76 11.98
CA ASP A 145 5.18 -12.90 11.12
C ASP A 145 5.99 -14.14 11.53
N VAL A 146 6.19 -14.37 12.84
CA VAL A 146 6.87 -15.58 13.35
C VAL A 146 6.09 -16.85 13.04
N GLN A 147 4.75 -16.82 13.07
CA GLN A 147 3.91 -17.96 12.69
C GLN A 147 4.04 -18.26 11.20
N ARG A 148 3.93 -17.23 10.35
CA ARG A 148 4.06 -17.36 8.89
C ARG A 148 5.46 -17.79 8.46
N ALA A 149 6.50 -17.34 9.15
CA ALA A 149 7.87 -17.79 8.89
C ALA A 149 8.02 -19.30 9.12
N LYS A 150 7.31 -19.87 10.11
CA LYS A 150 7.29 -21.33 10.33
C LYS A 150 6.53 -22.08 9.24
N GLU A 151 5.52 -21.45 8.65
CA GLU A 151 4.74 -21.98 7.52
C GLU A 151 5.48 -21.86 6.18
N GLY A 152 6.66 -21.24 6.16
CA GLY A 152 7.50 -21.10 4.96
C GLY A 152 7.33 -19.79 4.19
N HIS A 153 6.57 -18.83 4.71
CA HIS A 153 6.44 -17.49 4.12
C HIS A 153 7.47 -16.53 4.75
N ASN A 154 8.48 -16.11 3.97
CA ASN A 154 9.66 -15.39 4.48
C ASN A 154 9.56 -13.86 4.48
N GLU A 155 8.47 -13.27 3.98
CA GLU A 155 8.33 -11.81 3.90
C GLU A 155 7.58 -11.25 5.14
N PRO A 156 8.27 -10.51 6.03
CA PRO A 156 7.64 -9.93 7.22
C PRO A 156 6.88 -8.64 6.88
N LEU A 157 5.56 -8.75 6.69
CA LEU A 157 4.71 -7.60 6.39
C LEU A 157 4.32 -6.80 7.64
N GLY A 158 4.49 -7.35 8.85
CA GLY A 158 4.01 -6.72 10.08
C GLY A 158 4.63 -5.34 10.36
N SER A 159 5.86 -5.09 9.90
CA SER A 159 6.54 -3.80 10.07
C SER A 159 6.01 -2.69 9.15
N GLU A 160 5.40 -3.06 8.04
CA GLU A 160 4.86 -2.14 7.03
C GLU A 160 3.44 -1.69 7.36
N VAL A 161 2.68 -2.54 8.05
CA VAL A 161 1.33 -2.23 8.52
C VAL A 161 1.39 -1.17 9.61
N LYS A 162 0.92 0.04 9.29
CA LYS A 162 1.00 1.21 10.18
C LYS A 162 -0.36 1.82 10.42
N LEU A 163 -0.63 2.11 11.70
CA LEU A 163 -1.78 2.89 12.16
C LEU A 163 -1.43 4.38 12.18
N GLN A 164 -2.01 5.14 11.26
CA GLN A 164 -1.71 6.57 11.06
C GLN A 164 -2.95 7.43 11.26
N VAL A 165 -2.78 8.63 11.84
CA VAL A 165 -3.85 9.64 11.94
C VAL A 165 -3.78 10.55 10.71
N LEU A 166 -4.92 10.83 10.09
CA LEU A 166 -4.99 11.55 8.83
C LEU A 166 -5.68 12.92 8.98
N GLN A 167 -5.31 13.86 8.10
CA GLN A 167 -6.08 15.08 7.88
C GLN A 167 -7.14 14.82 6.81
N THR A 168 -8.39 14.69 7.25
CA THR A 168 -9.52 14.25 6.43
C THR A 168 -9.72 15.06 5.17
N ASN A 169 -9.74 16.39 5.25
CA ASN A 169 -9.94 17.25 4.08
C ASN A 169 -8.83 17.09 3.03
N ILE A 170 -7.57 16.88 3.46
CA ILE A 170 -6.45 16.69 2.53
C ILE A 170 -6.49 15.29 1.95
N PHE A 171 -6.83 14.29 2.77
CA PHE A 171 -7.01 12.91 2.35
C PHE A 171 -8.14 12.76 1.32
N ALA A 172 -9.28 13.40 1.54
CA ALA A 172 -10.40 13.44 0.60
C ALA A 172 -10.00 14.04 -0.75
N SER A 173 -9.27 15.16 -0.74
CA SER A 173 -8.71 15.74 -1.97
C SER A 173 -7.73 14.79 -2.67
N ALA A 174 -6.86 14.12 -1.90
CA ALA A 174 -5.89 13.18 -2.44
C ALA A 174 -6.59 11.96 -3.07
N LEU A 175 -7.65 11.45 -2.44
CA LEU A 175 -8.46 10.35 -2.94
C LEU A 175 -9.11 10.69 -4.29
N ARG A 176 -9.69 11.89 -4.43
CA ARG A 176 -10.23 12.36 -5.72
C ARG A 176 -9.19 12.38 -6.81
N VAL A 177 -7.97 12.81 -6.51
CA VAL A 177 -6.90 12.78 -7.53
C VAL A 177 -6.55 11.33 -7.88
N VAL A 178 -6.38 10.44 -6.91
CA VAL A 178 -6.00 9.05 -7.19
C VAL A 178 -7.06 8.28 -7.99
N GLU A 179 -8.35 8.57 -7.79
CA GLU A 179 -9.44 7.87 -8.49
C GLU A 179 -9.81 8.48 -9.85
N PHE A 180 -9.47 9.75 -10.10
CA PHE A 180 -9.92 10.44 -11.31
C PHE A 180 -8.79 10.82 -12.26
N PHE A 181 -7.55 10.86 -11.80
CA PHE A 181 -6.40 11.28 -12.59
C PHE A 181 -5.51 10.09 -12.95
N HIS A 182 -5.68 9.60 -14.18
CA HIS A 182 -4.93 8.50 -14.77
C HIS A 182 -4.11 9.00 -15.97
N PRO A 183 -2.89 9.52 -15.74
CA PRO A 183 -2.08 10.10 -16.81
C PRO A 183 -1.62 9.07 -17.85
N GLU A 184 -1.47 7.81 -17.48
CA GLU A 184 -1.05 6.73 -18.39
C GLU A 184 -2.14 6.38 -19.40
N GLU A 185 -3.38 6.25 -18.95
CA GLU A 185 -4.54 5.99 -19.82
C GLU A 185 -4.76 7.14 -20.80
N GLU A 186 -4.60 8.38 -20.35
CA GLU A 186 -4.71 9.55 -21.21
C GLU A 186 -3.54 9.70 -22.19
N ALA A 187 -2.32 9.30 -21.79
CA ALA A 187 -1.17 9.27 -22.69
C ALA A 187 -1.33 8.19 -23.76
N GLN A 188 -1.90 7.03 -23.41
CA GLN A 188 -2.24 5.95 -24.35
C GLN A 188 -3.41 6.34 -25.27
N ALA A 189 -4.45 6.98 -24.75
CA ALA A 189 -5.60 7.48 -25.52
C ALA A 189 -5.23 8.65 -26.43
N ALA A 190 -4.25 9.47 -26.05
CA ALA A 190 -3.69 10.52 -26.90
C ALA A 190 -2.72 10.01 -27.98
N GLY A 191 -2.46 8.69 -28.03
CA GLY A 191 -1.82 7.94 -29.12
C GLY A 191 -0.65 8.60 -29.84
N GLN A 192 0.60 8.17 -29.57
CA GLN A 192 1.75 8.15 -30.50
C GLN A 192 2.04 9.39 -31.40
N GLY A 193 1.47 10.56 -31.12
CA GLY A 193 1.36 11.61 -32.13
C GLY A 193 1.27 13.02 -31.56
N LYS A 194 2.17 13.40 -30.66
CA LYS A 194 2.64 14.80 -30.49
C LYS A 194 3.69 15.01 -29.38
N GLU A 195 4.55 14.03 -29.12
CA GLU A 195 5.84 14.40 -28.56
C GLU A 195 6.67 14.94 -29.72
N SER A 196 6.54 16.23 -29.99
CA SER A 196 7.51 16.95 -30.81
C SER A 196 8.85 16.81 -30.10
N HIS A 197 9.64 15.84 -30.53
CA HIS A 197 10.99 15.62 -30.05
C HIS A 197 11.72 16.96 -30.16
N ALA A 198 12.42 17.37 -29.10
CA ALA A 198 13.12 18.65 -28.99
C ALA A 198 14.28 18.84 -30.02
N THR A 199 14.33 18.00 -31.06
CA THR A 199 15.36 17.96 -32.11
C THR A 199 14.78 18.22 -33.50
N ASP A 200 13.50 18.62 -33.64
CA ASP A 200 13.01 19.10 -34.93
C ASP A 200 13.52 20.54 -35.18
N PRO A 201 14.46 20.76 -36.13
CA PRO A 201 15.07 22.07 -36.39
C PRO A 201 14.08 23.11 -36.95
N ARG A 202 12.83 22.71 -37.24
CA ARG A 202 11.77 23.60 -37.75
C ARG A 202 11.02 24.34 -36.64
N THR A 203 11.25 23.99 -35.37
CA THR A 203 10.61 24.65 -34.23
C THR A 203 11.52 25.78 -33.73
N ASN A 204 11.15 27.04 -34.01
CA ASN A 204 11.87 28.21 -33.48
C ASN A 204 12.08 28.05 -31.97
N SER A 205 13.32 28.08 -31.48
CA SER A 205 13.66 27.93 -30.05
C SER A 205 13.06 29.00 -29.13
N SER A 206 12.40 30.02 -29.68
CA SER A 206 11.69 31.09 -28.97
C SER A 206 10.16 30.94 -28.98
N ALA A 207 9.60 30.00 -29.73
CA ALA A 207 8.16 29.73 -29.72
C ALA A 207 7.80 28.90 -28.49
N HIS A 208 6.76 29.32 -27.77
CA HIS A 208 6.17 28.63 -26.62
C HIS A 208 5.84 27.18 -27.00
N SER A 209 6.75 26.23 -26.72
CA SER A 209 6.42 24.81 -26.76
C SER A 209 5.19 24.59 -25.88
N PRO A 210 4.22 23.78 -26.33
CA PRO A 210 3.09 23.42 -25.47
C PRO A 210 3.66 22.90 -24.15
N GLU A 211 3.26 23.53 -23.04
CA GLU A 211 3.74 23.19 -21.70
C GLU A 211 3.73 21.66 -21.53
N PRO A 212 4.85 21.04 -21.09
CA PRO A 212 4.93 19.60 -20.96
C PRO A 212 3.79 19.12 -20.05
N ARG A 213 2.97 18.17 -20.55
CA ARG A 213 1.84 17.65 -19.79
C ARG A 213 2.36 16.92 -18.56
N PHE A 214 2.27 17.58 -17.40
CA PHE A 214 2.80 17.03 -16.16
C PHE A 214 1.95 15.84 -15.67
N THR A 215 2.59 14.67 -15.55
CA THR A 215 1.96 13.41 -15.13
C THR A 215 1.82 13.25 -13.60
N HIS A 216 2.36 14.19 -12.82
CA HIS A 216 2.34 14.09 -11.35
C HIS A 216 1.02 14.59 -10.75
N GLY A 217 0.60 14.01 -9.61
CA GLY A 217 -0.69 14.29 -8.96
C GLY A 217 -0.84 15.65 -8.27
N LEU A 218 0.17 16.53 -8.32
CA LEU A 218 0.10 17.91 -7.82
C LEU A 218 -0.03 18.96 -8.93
N SER A 219 -0.11 18.51 -10.19
CA SER A 219 -0.19 19.41 -11.34
C SER A 219 -1.52 20.17 -11.36
N THR A 220 -1.53 21.32 -12.03
CA THR A 220 -2.76 22.09 -12.27
C THR A 220 -3.81 21.27 -13.02
N TYR A 221 -3.35 20.40 -13.93
CA TYR A 221 -4.22 19.49 -14.66
C TYR A 221 -4.87 18.45 -13.74
N ALA A 222 -4.10 17.78 -12.88
CA ALA A 222 -4.64 16.82 -11.90
C ALA A 222 -5.68 17.49 -10.98
N HIS A 223 -5.44 18.74 -10.58
CA HIS A 223 -6.40 19.51 -9.80
C HIS A 223 -7.69 19.79 -10.57
N GLN A 224 -7.60 20.20 -11.84
CA GLN A 224 -8.76 20.48 -12.69
C GLN A 224 -9.63 19.24 -12.88
N VAL A 225 -9.02 18.08 -13.10
CA VAL A 225 -9.72 16.80 -13.24
C VAL A 225 -10.42 16.41 -11.93
N ALA A 226 -9.71 16.50 -10.80
CA ALA A 226 -10.25 16.12 -9.49
C ALA A 226 -11.29 17.11 -8.92
N SER A 227 -11.26 18.38 -9.35
CA SER A 227 -12.20 19.42 -8.89
C SER A 227 -13.60 19.30 -9.50
N GLN A 228 -13.80 18.40 -10.46
CA GLN A 228 -15.10 18.22 -11.11
C GLN A 228 -16.11 17.60 -10.14
N LYS A 229 -17.01 18.43 -9.57
CA LYS A 229 -18.05 18.03 -8.60
C LYS A 229 -19.04 16.97 -9.10
N LYS A 230 -19.07 16.70 -10.42
CA LYS A 230 -19.93 15.67 -11.02
C LYS A 230 -19.48 14.25 -10.67
N ARG A 231 -18.19 14.06 -10.36
CA ARG A 231 -17.64 12.76 -9.99
C ARG A 231 -17.80 12.56 -8.48
N LYS A 232 -18.59 11.58 -8.09
CA LYS A 232 -18.84 11.22 -6.69
C LYS A 232 -17.92 10.07 -6.29
N LEU A 233 -17.32 10.17 -5.11
CA LEU A 233 -16.58 9.07 -4.50
C LEU A 233 -17.54 8.27 -3.62
N GLU A 234 -17.46 6.94 -3.66
CA GLU A 234 -18.25 6.08 -2.76
C GLU A 234 -17.83 6.26 -1.29
N LEU A 235 -16.56 6.60 -1.06
CA LEU A 235 -15.98 6.77 0.27
C LEU A 235 -16.30 8.15 0.90
N ASP A 236 -16.81 9.13 0.15
CA ASP A 236 -17.03 10.51 0.62
C ASP A 236 -17.83 10.59 1.94
N PRO A 237 -18.90 9.80 2.18
CA PRO A 237 -19.64 9.82 3.45
C PRO A 237 -18.79 9.40 4.67
N LEU A 238 -17.84 8.47 4.47
CA LEU A 238 -16.95 7.96 5.51
C LEU A 238 -15.81 8.95 5.83
N LEU A 239 -15.61 9.98 4.99
CA LEU A 239 -14.52 10.95 5.13
C LEU A 239 -14.85 12.16 6.03
N SER A 240 -15.85 12.02 6.90
CA SER A 240 -16.28 13.06 7.83
C SER A 240 -15.67 12.88 9.24
N GLY A 241 -15.34 13.98 9.91
CA GLY A 241 -14.80 13.95 11.27
C GLY A 241 -13.29 13.66 11.36
N PRO A 242 -12.78 13.26 12.53
CA PRO A 242 -11.38 12.87 12.75
C PRO A 242 -11.13 11.40 12.40
N LEU A 243 -10.19 11.13 11.48
CA LEU A 243 -9.93 9.78 10.95
C LEU A 243 -8.51 9.29 11.20
N ALA A 244 -8.42 7.99 11.45
CA ALA A 244 -7.20 7.21 11.45
C ALA A 244 -7.34 6.05 10.48
N VAL A 245 -6.24 5.62 9.90
CA VAL A 245 -6.23 4.54 8.91
C VAL A 245 -5.14 3.55 9.24
N VAL A 246 -5.45 2.26 9.06
CA VAL A 246 -4.47 1.19 9.02
C VAL A 246 -4.22 0.82 7.56
N ALA A 247 -3.01 1.10 7.09
CA ALA A 247 -2.60 0.82 5.72
C ALA A 247 -1.87 -0.53 5.63
N PHE A 248 -2.25 -1.33 4.63
CA PHE A 248 -1.61 -2.60 4.32
C PHE A 248 -0.98 -2.52 2.92
N PRO A 249 0.29 -2.92 2.76
CA PRO A 249 0.98 -2.92 1.47
C PRO A 249 0.47 -4.02 0.53
N VAL A 250 -0.06 -5.11 1.09
CA VAL A 250 -0.57 -6.27 0.35
C VAL A 250 -1.91 -6.69 0.96
N VAL A 251 -2.83 -7.17 0.12
CA VAL A 251 -4.12 -7.72 0.57
C VAL A 251 -3.90 -9.10 1.17
N ALA A 252 -3.67 -9.15 2.47
CA ALA A 252 -3.38 -10.38 3.20
C ALA A 252 -4.39 -10.58 4.35
N PRO A 253 -5.44 -11.40 4.15
CA PRO A 253 -6.53 -11.59 5.11
C PRO A 253 -6.08 -11.99 6.53
N ALA A 254 -5.00 -12.75 6.68
CA ALA A 254 -4.52 -13.13 8.01
C ALA A 254 -4.01 -11.91 8.81
N TYR A 255 -3.32 -10.94 8.18
CA TYR A 255 -2.94 -9.70 8.88
C TYR A 255 -4.17 -8.88 9.22
N LEU A 256 -5.11 -8.75 8.28
CA LEU A 256 -6.36 -8.03 8.52
C LEU A 256 -7.18 -8.67 9.65
N LYS A 257 -7.23 -10.01 9.74
CA LYS A 257 -7.87 -10.74 10.84
C LYS A 257 -7.27 -10.41 12.19
N THR A 258 -5.93 -10.34 12.29
CA THR A 258 -5.26 -9.95 13.54
C THR A 258 -5.48 -8.49 13.91
N VAL A 259 -5.56 -7.59 12.92
CA VAL A 259 -5.86 -6.17 13.16
C VAL A 259 -7.32 -6.00 13.58
N LEU A 260 -8.27 -6.69 12.95
CA LEU A 260 -9.68 -6.65 13.33
C LEU A 260 -9.90 -7.25 14.72
N SER A 261 -9.28 -8.38 15.06
CA SER A 261 -9.41 -8.97 16.39
C SER A 261 -8.87 -8.07 17.50
N LEU A 262 -7.85 -7.24 17.20
CA LEU A 262 -7.27 -6.30 18.15
C LEU A 262 -8.08 -5.00 18.26
N LEU A 263 -8.34 -4.34 17.12
CA LEU A 263 -8.92 -3.00 17.07
C LEU A 263 -10.45 -2.97 17.13
N ALA A 264 -11.11 -3.96 16.55
CA ALA A 264 -12.58 -4.03 16.44
C ALA A 264 -13.08 -5.48 16.64
N PRO A 265 -12.87 -6.07 17.83
CA PRO A 265 -13.24 -7.45 18.09
C PRO A 265 -14.75 -7.68 17.93
N SER A 266 -15.13 -8.70 17.16
CA SER A 266 -16.51 -9.13 17.01
C SER A 266 -16.60 -10.65 17.09
N LYS A 267 -17.24 -11.15 18.14
CA LYS A 267 -17.55 -12.58 18.27
C LYS A 267 -18.68 -12.94 17.28
N PRO A 268 -18.65 -14.11 16.60
CA PRO A 268 -17.73 -15.24 16.77
C PRO A 268 -16.45 -15.21 15.92
N ASP A 269 -16.41 -14.47 14.81
CA ASP A 269 -15.37 -14.60 13.77
C ASP A 269 -14.01 -13.99 14.16
N PHE A 270 -14.04 -12.88 14.91
CA PHE A 270 -12.87 -12.10 15.33
C PHE A 270 -12.85 -11.98 16.86
N PRO A 271 -12.51 -13.05 17.59
CA PRO A 271 -12.42 -13.01 19.04
C PRO A 271 -11.24 -12.13 19.48
N ALA A 272 -11.45 -11.34 20.53
CA ALA A 272 -10.36 -10.58 21.15
C ALA A 272 -9.24 -11.53 21.64
N PRO A 273 -7.97 -11.10 21.60
CA PRO A 273 -6.85 -11.86 22.12
C PRO A 273 -7.08 -12.31 23.57
N SER A 274 -6.70 -13.55 23.90
CA SER A 274 -6.91 -14.07 25.24
C SER A 274 -6.00 -13.38 26.26
N ARG A 275 -6.47 -13.23 27.51
CA ARG A 275 -5.67 -12.67 28.63
C ARG A 275 -4.34 -13.39 28.86
N LYS A 276 -4.27 -14.69 28.55
CA LYS A 276 -3.05 -15.50 28.71
C LYS A 276 -2.03 -15.21 27.61
N SER A 277 -2.48 -14.99 26.37
CA SER A 277 -1.59 -14.77 25.23
C SER A 277 -1.14 -13.33 25.08
N ALA A 278 -1.94 -12.37 25.55
CA ALA A 278 -1.65 -10.94 25.52
C ALA A 278 -2.21 -10.26 26.78
N PRO A 279 -1.46 -10.22 27.90
CA PRO A 279 -1.90 -9.51 29.10
C PRO A 279 -1.97 -8.00 28.88
N ASP A 280 -1.03 -7.43 28.11
CA ASP A 280 -0.89 -5.99 27.84
C ASP A 280 -2.10 -5.41 27.07
N TYR A 281 -2.82 -6.25 26.33
CA TYR A 281 -4.09 -5.87 25.68
C TYR A 281 -5.13 -5.39 26.69
N TYR A 282 -5.13 -5.93 27.91
CA TYR A 282 -6.10 -5.59 28.96
C TYR A 282 -5.62 -4.47 29.88
N GLU A 283 -4.51 -3.79 29.53
CA GLU A 283 -4.09 -2.56 30.18
C GLU A 283 -5.15 -1.46 30.00
N PRO A 284 -5.45 -0.64 31.03
CA PRO A 284 -6.44 0.43 30.94
C PRO A 284 -6.15 1.42 29.80
N ALA A 285 -4.88 1.75 29.54
CA ALA A 285 -4.49 2.65 28.44
C ALA A 285 -4.93 2.12 27.06
N VAL A 286 -4.81 0.81 26.84
CA VAL A 286 -5.23 0.17 25.59
C VAL A 286 -6.76 0.12 25.53
N GLN A 287 -7.42 -0.34 26.58
CA GLN A 287 -8.87 -0.51 26.61
C GLN A 287 -9.63 0.80 26.44
N THR A 288 -9.22 1.86 27.16
CA THR A 288 -9.79 3.19 27.00
C THR A 288 -9.55 3.76 25.61
N GLY A 289 -8.39 3.49 25.00
CA GLY A 289 -8.09 3.88 23.62
C GLY A 289 -8.98 3.15 22.60
N LEU A 290 -9.15 1.83 22.75
CA LEU A 290 -9.96 0.99 21.86
C LEU A 290 -11.44 1.37 21.90
N GLN A 291 -11.99 1.70 23.08
CA GLN A 291 -13.37 2.19 23.20
C GLN A 291 -13.64 3.49 22.43
N LYS A 292 -12.60 4.27 22.14
CA LYS A 292 -12.66 5.53 21.39
C LYS A 292 -12.37 5.36 19.90
N LEU A 293 -11.97 4.17 19.47
CA LEU A 293 -11.76 3.82 18.06
C LEU A 293 -13.00 3.12 17.53
N MET A 294 -13.56 3.66 16.46
CA MET A 294 -14.71 3.08 15.78
C MET A 294 -14.33 2.74 14.34
N LEU A 295 -14.51 1.48 13.95
CA LEU A 295 -14.33 1.04 12.57
C LEU A 295 -15.49 1.57 11.72
N LEU A 296 -15.18 2.32 10.67
CA LEU A 296 -16.18 2.85 9.72
C LEU A 296 -16.32 1.94 8.50
N GLY A 297 -15.20 1.46 7.96
CA GLY A 297 -15.19 0.65 6.75
C GLY A 297 -13.78 0.35 6.28
N ALA A 298 -13.69 -0.23 5.09
CA ALA A 298 -12.46 -0.58 4.43
C ALA A 298 -12.47 -0.14 2.97
N ARG A 299 -11.27 0.08 2.43
CA ARG A 299 -11.04 0.21 0.99
C ARG A 299 -10.14 -0.94 0.58
N VAL A 300 -10.60 -1.78 -0.35
CA VAL A 300 -9.87 -2.94 -0.85
C VAL A 300 -9.80 -2.83 -2.36
N GLU A 301 -8.59 -2.67 -2.90
CA GLU A 301 -8.30 -2.59 -4.34
C GLU A 301 -9.16 -1.53 -5.07
N GLY A 302 -9.35 -0.38 -4.43
CA GLY A 302 -10.15 0.72 -4.98
C GLY A 302 -11.65 0.61 -4.73
N LYS A 303 -12.17 -0.53 -4.25
CA LYS A 303 -13.57 -0.71 -3.86
C LYS A 303 -13.79 -0.38 -2.40
N VAL A 304 -14.92 0.23 -2.10
CA VAL A 304 -15.33 0.54 -0.72
C VAL A 304 -16.12 -0.62 -0.14
N PHE A 305 -15.80 -0.99 1.10
CA PHE A 305 -16.48 -2.01 1.86
C PHE A 305 -16.93 -1.44 3.19
N ASP A 306 -18.15 -1.78 3.60
CA ASP A 306 -18.66 -1.48 4.93
C ASP A 306 -17.96 -2.34 5.99
N VAL A 307 -18.30 -2.12 7.26
CA VAL A 307 -17.77 -2.89 8.40
C VAL A 307 -17.98 -4.39 8.22
N GLU A 308 -19.13 -4.82 7.71
CA GLU A 308 -19.44 -6.23 7.46
C GLU A 308 -18.62 -6.78 6.29
N GLY A 309 -18.45 -6.00 5.23
CA GLY A 309 -17.58 -6.35 4.10
C GLY A 309 -16.13 -6.51 4.52
N ALA A 310 -15.62 -5.62 5.37
CA ALA A 310 -14.26 -5.71 5.94
C ALA A 310 -14.08 -7.00 6.76
N LYS A 311 -15.09 -7.36 7.57
CA LYS A 311 -15.12 -8.63 8.32
C LYS A 311 -15.16 -9.83 7.40
N TRP A 312 -15.95 -9.80 6.32
CA TRP A 312 -15.98 -10.88 5.33
C TRP A 312 -14.60 -11.09 4.68
N VAL A 313 -13.93 -10.01 4.25
CA VAL A 313 -12.56 -10.10 3.68
C VAL A 313 -11.56 -10.68 4.67
N GLY A 314 -11.68 -10.34 5.96
CA GLY A 314 -10.85 -10.91 7.03
C GLY A 314 -11.16 -12.35 7.38
N GLY A 315 -12.36 -12.82 7.05
CA GLY A 315 -12.83 -14.17 7.31
C GLY A 315 -12.36 -15.19 6.27
N ILE A 316 -11.85 -14.73 5.12
CA ILE A 316 -11.45 -15.61 4.01
C ILE A 316 -10.31 -16.55 4.46
N PRO A 317 -10.55 -17.87 4.53
CA PRO A 317 -9.54 -18.84 4.92
C PRO A 317 -8.52 -19.01 3.79
N GLY A 318 -7.23 -19.12 4.15
CA GLY A 318 -6.15 -19.36 3.17
C GLY A 318 -5.85 -18.18 2.22
N GLY A 319 -6.49 -17.02 2.39
CA GLY A 319 -6.24 -15.84 1.57
C GLY A 319 -6.44 -16.08 0.07
N ILE A 320 -5.53 -15.54 -0.76
CA ILE A 320 -5.56 -15.74 -2.21
C ILE A 320 -5.40 -17.21 -2.61
N ASP A 321 -4.65 -17.99 -1.83
CA ASP A 321 -4.38 -19.39 -2.15
C ASP A 321 -5.59 -20.26 -1.82
N GLY A 322 -6.36 -19.89 -0.79
CA GLY A 322 -7.66 -20.48 -0.50
C GLY A 322 -8.67 -20.24 -1.64
N LEU A 323 -8.74 -19.02 -2.17
CA LEU A 323 -9.61 -18.71 -3.31
C LEU A 323 -9.16 -19.43 -4.59
N ARG A 324 -7.85 -19.50 -4.84
CA ARG A 324 -7.29 -20.28 -5.95
C ARG A 324 -7.60 -21.77 -5.79
N ALA A 325 -7.48 -22.31 -4.59
CA ALA A 325 -7.85 -23.69 -4.30
C ALA A 325 -9.35 -23.94 -4.51
N GLN A 326 -10.21 -23.00 -4.12
CA GLN A 326 -11.64 -23.08 -4.38
C GLN A 326 -11.95 -23.07 -5.88
N LEU A 327 -11.28 -22.22 -6.67
CA LEU A 327 -11.42 -22.23 -8.13
C LEU A 327 -10.94 -23.55 -8.74
N VAL A 328 -9.79 -24.07 -8.31
CA VAL A 328 -9.29 -25.38 -8.75
C VAL A 328 -10.27 -26.48 -8.36
N HIS A 329 -10.84 -26.44 -7.15
CA HIS A 329 -11.83 -27.41 -6.69
C HIS A 329 -13.13 -27.33 -7.49
N MET A 330 -13.63 -26.13 -7.81
CA MET A 330 -14.79 -25.96 -8.67
C MET A 330 -14.52 -26.52 -10.08
N LEU A 331 -13.34 -26.28 -10.62
CA LEU A 331 -12.95 -26.79 -11.94
C LEU A 331 -12.81 -28.32 -11.93
N GLN A 332 -12.17 -28.88 -10.90
CA GLN A 332 -12.06 -30.33 -10.69
C GLN A 332 -13.44 -30.97 -10.43
N GLY A 333 -14.33 -30.29 -9.73
CA GLY A 333 -15.69 -30.74 -9.45
C GLY A 333 -16.53 -30.88 -10.72
N VAL A 334 -16.34 -30.01 -11.71
CA VAL A 334 -16.98 -30.14 -13.04
C VAL A 334 -16.43 -31.36 -13.80
N GLY A 335 -15.12 -31.63 -13.73
CA GLY A 335 -14.55 -32.85 -14.30
C GLY A 335 -15.01 -34.12 -13.59
N GLY A 336 -15.06 -34.08 -12.26
CA GLY A 336 -15.50 -35.18 -11.40
C GLY A 336 -16.99 -35.49 -11.54
N SER A 337 -17.85 -34.48 -11.77
CA SER A 337 -19.28 -34.70 -12.00
C SER A 337 -19.54 -35.42 -13.33
N LEU A 338 -18.77 -35.10 -14.39
CA LEU A 338 -18.87 -35.79 -15.67
C LEU A 338 -18.39 -37.25 -15.56
N VAL A 339 -17.26 -37.48 -14.89
CA VAL A 339 -16.77 -38.84 -14.64
C VAL A 339 -17.76 -39.61 -13.76
N GLY A 340 -18.32 -38.99 -12.72
CA GLY A 340 -19.32 -39.59 -11.86
C GLY A 340 -20.61 -39.96 -12.60
N ALA A 341 -21.04 -39.14 -13.56
CA ALA A 341 -22.18 -39.46 -14.43
C ALA A 341 -21.88 -40.67 -15.33
N LEU A 342 -20.68 -40.76 -15.90
CA LEU A 342 -20.27 -41.91 -16.72
C LEU A 342 -20.05 -43.19 -15.89
N GLU A 343 -19.42 -43.07 -14.72
CA GLU A 343 -19.22 -44.18 -13.78
C GLU A 343 -20.55 -44.68 -13.24
N GLY A 344 -21.54 -43.79 -13.05
CA GLY A 344 -22.88 -44.14 -12.56
C GLY A 344 -23.56 -45.22 -13.38
N ALA A 345 -23.42 -45.20 -14.71
CA ALA A 345 -23.94 -46.25 -15.58
C ALA A 345 -23.22 -47.61 -15.35
N GLY A 346 -21.90 -47.59 -15.23
CA GLY A 346 -21.10 -48.79 -14.94
C GLY A 346 -21.38 -49.36 -13.55
N ARG A 347 -21.53 -48.49 -12.55
CA ARG A 347 -21.78 -48.87 -11.16
C ARG A 347 -23.21 -49.37 -10.94
N SER A 348 -24.18 -48.81 -11.65
CA SER A 348 -25.56 -49.32 -11.68
C SER A 348 -25.64 -50.73 -12.25
N LEU A 349 -24.90 -51.01 -13.34
CA LEU A 349 -24.81 -52.38 -13.89
C LEU A 349 -24.12 -53.33 -12.91
N TYR A 350 -23.00 -52.90 -12.32
CA TYR A 350 -22.27 -53.68 -11.32
C TYR A 350 -23.17 -54.06 -10.12
N PHE A 351 -23.89 -53.09 -9.54
CA PHE A 351 -24.80 -53.36 -8.43
C PHE A 351 -25.98 -54.26 -8.83
N THR A 352 -26.43 -54.19 -10.08
CA THR A 352 -27.50 -55.08 -10.57
C THR A 352 -27.01 -56.52 -10.68
N VAL A 353 -25.81 -56.73 -11.22
CA VAL A 353 -25.19 -58.07 -11.34
C VAL A 353 -24.85 -58.64 -9.98
N GLU A 354 -24.28 -57.83 -9.09
CA GLU A 354 -23.93 -58.25 -7.73
C GLU A 354 -25.19 -58.52 -6.89
N GLY A 355 -26.26 -57.73 -7.06
CA GLY A 355 -27.55 -58.00 -6.43
C GLY A 355 -28.13 -59.35 -6.87
N ARG A 356 -28.08 -59.67 -8.17
CA ARG A 356 -28.48 -61.00 -8.67
C ARG A 356 -27.59 -62.11 -8.14
N ARG A 357 -26.28 -61.87 -7.96
CA ARG A 357 -25.35 -62.83 -7.36
C ARG A 357 -25.73 -63.14 -5.92
N MET A 358 -25.96 -62.11 -5.10
CA MET A 358 -26.39 -62.25 -3.71
C MET A 358 -27.73 -62.97 -3.58
N ASP A 359 -28.72 -62.63 -4.42
CA ASP A 359 -30.02 -63.30 -4.43
C ASP A 359 -29.92 -64.81 -4.74
N LEU A 360 -28.95 -65.22 -5.55
CA LEU A 360 -28.70 -66.63 -5.85
C LEU A 360 -27.98 -67.32 -4.70
N GLU A 361 -26.99 -66.67 -4.09
CA GLU A 361 -26.30 -67.19 -2.89
C GLU A 361 -27.23 -67.34 -1.68
N ASP A 362 -28.16 -66.41 -1.48
CA ASP A 362 -29.15 -66.47 -0.41
C ASP A 362 -30.22 -67.55 -0.68
N LYS A 363 -30.62 -67.73 -1.95
CA LYS A 363 -31.50 -68.85 -2.33
C LYS A 363 -30.82 -70.22 -2.18
N GLU A 364 -29.51 -70.29 -2.43
CA GLU A 364 -28.71 -71.51 -2.30
C GLU A 364 -28.41 -71.86 -0.83
N LYS A 365 -28.25 -70.85 0.04
CA LYS A 365 -28.17 -71.06 1.50
C LYS A 365 -29.52 -71.39 2.14
N GLY A 366 -30.62 -70.80 1.66
CA GLY A 366 -31.98 -71.07 2.15
C GLY A 366 -32.52 -72.45 1.78
N SER A 367 -32.04 -73.06 0.68
CA SER A 367 -32.37 -74.44 0.31
C SER A 367 -31.51 -75.49 1.04
N GLY A 368 -30.39 -75.09 1.65
CA GLY A 368 -29.49 -75.96 2.41
C GLY A 368 -29.84 -76.17 3.89
N SER A 369 -30.77 -75.39 4.47
CA SER A 369 -31.15 -75.49 5.89
C SER A 369 -32.50 -76.19 6.15
N VAL A 370 -33.17 -76.71 5.11
CA VAL A 370 -34.40 -77.52 5.25
C VAL A 370 -34.03 -78.98 5.01
N GLY A 371 -33.33 -79.59 5.96
CA GLY A 371 -32.87 -80.97 5.78
C GLY A 371 -31.96 -81.52 6.86
N GLN A 372 -32.19 -81.22 8.15
CA GLN A 372 -31.71 -82.06 9.23
C GLN A 372 -32.40 -81.70 10.55
N GLY A 373 -33.24 -82.61 11.05
CA GLY A 373 -33.62 -82.61 12.46
C GLY A 373 -35.09 -82.79 12.82
N GLU A 374 -35.82 -83.74 12.21
CA GLU A 374 -37.01 -84.33 12.85
C GLU A 374 -37.08 -85.83 12.54
N ASP A 375 -36.29 -86.62 13.26
CA ASP A 375 -36.48 -88.07 13.40
C ASP A 375 -36.44 -88.44 14.89
N GLY A 376 -37.63 -88.75 15.43
CA GLY A 376 -37.90 -89.78 16.44
C GLY A 376 -37.25 -89.71 17.83
N LYS A 377 -38.07 -89.49 18.87
CA LYS A 377 -38.41 -90.56 19.83
C LYS A 377 -39.60 -90.22 20.74
N ALA A 378 -40.46 -91.22 20.88
CA ALA A 378 -41.37 -91.42 22.00
C ALA A 378 -40.62 -91.73 23.31
#